data_AF-A0A1M4T592-F1
#
_entry.id   AF-A0A1M4T592-F1
#
_cell.length_a   1.000
_cell.length_b   1.000
_cell.length_c   1.000
_cell.angle_alpha   90.00
_cell.angle_beta   90.00
_cell.angle_gamma   90.00
#
_symmetry.space_group_name_H-M   'P 1'
#
loop_
_entity.id
_entity.type
_entity.pdbx_description
1 polymer ?
#
loop_
_entity_poly.entity_id
_entity_poly.type
_entity_poly.pdbx_seq_one_letter_code
_entity_poly.pdbx_strand_id
1 'polypeptide(L)'
;MKTYRSDEQRRDPAQVAEERRKKLRRNWGFIVLAILLVAIILSNLPQASTTSSKQADMKTMMSQVHFDLLGCNQAVLDAFDALQAVQNHTATNLKTADTILSQDLAQCTIVNSDLNNLADYVPTGDLIRLDVQPALNDYYNWAFPNASAVISYITDLTKSPHNPLYVSKIKSRFQIMAYDLKAANSVIATACNEIHMAPISISLFSLKDVPNGLLN
;
A
#
# COMPACT_ATOMS: atom_id res chain seq x y z
N MET A 1 -28.75 -57.78 -66.49
CA MET A 1 -27.50 -57.50 -65.75
C MET A 1 -27.77 -56.31 -64.84
N LYS A 2 -27.42 -56.41 -63.56
CA LYS A 2 -27.84 -55.56 -62.43
C LYS A 2 -27.22 -54.15 -62.44
N THR A 3 -27.95 -53.21 -61.84
CA THR A 3 -27.53 -51.97 -61.12
C THR A 3 -26.90 -50.84 -61.95
N TYR A 4 -27.23 -49.56 -61.79
CA TYR A 4 -27.24 -48.78 -60.55
C TYR A 4 -28.24 -47.61 -60.61
N ARG A 5 -28.98 -47.44 -59.50
CA ARG A 5 -29.87 -46.32 -59.17
C ARG A 5 -29.03 -45.06 -58.99
N SER A 6 -29.18 -44.07 -59.87
CA SER A 6 -28.63 -42.72 -59.67
C SER A 6 -29.64 -41.88 -58.89
N ASP A 7 -29.65 -42.04 -57.57
CA ASP A 7 -30.26 -41.05 -56.67
C ASP A 7 -29.36 -39.80 -56.69
N GLU A 8 -29.47 -39.00 -57.74
CA GLU A 8 -28.90 -37.65 -57.83
C GLU A 8 -29.73 -36.78 -56.87
N GLN A 9 -29.35 -36.82 -55.60
CA GLN A 9 -29.93 -36.06 -54.52
C GLN A 9 -29.78 -34.57 -54.83
N ARG A 10 -30.81 -34.02 -55.49
CA ARG A 10 -30.99 -32.62 -55.86
C ARG A 10 -31.05 -31.79 -54.58
N ARG A 11 -29.88 -31.47 -54.02
CA ARG A 11 -29.76 -30.60 -52.84
C ARG A 11 -30.42 -29.28 -53.17
N ASP A 12 -31.47 -28.97 -52.41
CA ASP A 12 -32.23 -27.74 -52.53
C ASP A 12 -31.27 -26.54 -52.40
N PRO A 13 -31.23 -25.61 -53.37
CA PRO A 13 -30.35 -24.43 -53.32
C PRO A 13 -30.55 -23.60 -52.05
N ALA A 14 -31.74 -23.67 -51.42
CA ALA A 14 -32.00 -23.02 -50.14
C ALA A 14 -31.17 -23.61 -48.99
N GLN A 15 -30.98 -24.94 -48.95
CA GLN A 15 -30.19 -25.61 -47.92
C GLN A 15 -28.69 -25.34 -48.05
N VAL A 16 -28.18 -25.24 -49.29
CA VAL A 16 -26.78 -24.89 -49.56
C VAL A 16 -26.47 -23.44 -49.15
N ALA A 17 -27.43 -22.52 -49.31
CA ALA A 17 -27.27 -21.13 -48.90
C ALA A 17 -27.25 -20.97 -47.36
N GLU A 18 -28.06 -21.74 -46.64
CA GLU A 18 -28.12 -21.69 -45.17
C GLU A 18 -26.84 -22.26 -44.53
N GLU A 19 -26.29 -23.36 -45.07
CA GLU A 19 -25.01 -23.91 -44.61
C GLU A 19 -23.85 -22.93 -44.83
N ARG A 20 -23.81 -22.23 -45.96
CA ARG A 20 -22.80 -21.18 -46.20
C ARG A 20 -22.91 -20.04 -45.20
N ARG A 21 -24.13 -19.59 -44.88
CA ARG A 21 -24.37 -18.53 -43.87
C ARG A 21 -23.97 -18.98 -42.46
N LYS A 22 -24.25 -20.22 -42.07
CA LYS A 22 -23.81 -20.79 -40.78
C LYS A 22 -22.28 -20.91 -40.71
N LYS A 23 -21.64 -21.36 -41.78
CA LYS A 23 -20.17 -21.48 -41.87
C LYS A 23 -19.50 -20.10 -41.83
N LEU A 24 -20.06 -19.11 -42.52
CA LEU A 24 -19.62 -17.71 -42.44
C LEU A 24 -19.78 -17.16 -41.02
N ARG A 25 -20.97 -17.24 -40.40
CA ARG A 25 -21.16 -16.75 -39.01
C ARG A 25 -20.21 -17.42 -38.02
N ARG A 26 -19.96 -18.73 -38.15
CA ARG A 26 -19.01 -19.46 -37.32
C ARG A 26 -17.57 -18.99 -37.53
N ASN A 27 -17.14 -18.83 -38.78
CA ASN A 27 -15.80 -18.33 -39.09
C ASN A 27 -15.59 -16.89 -38.62
N TRP A 28 -16.61 -16.03 -38.77
CA TRP A 28 -16.58 -14.66 -38.24
C TRP A 28 -16.52 -14.64 -36.71
N GLY A 29 -17.24 -15.54 -36.02
CA GLY A 29 -17.13 -15.70 -34.57
C GLY A 29 -15.71 -16.08 -34.11
N PHE A 30 -15.04 -16.97 -34.83
CA PHE A 30 -13.64 -17.32 -34.53
C PHE A 30 -12.67 -16.16 -34.78
N ILE A 31 -12.89 -15.36 -35.82
CA ILE A 31 -12.06 -14.18 -36.11
C ILE A 31 -12.20 -13.14 -34.99
N VAL A 32 -13.44 -12.84 -34.57
CA VAL A 32 -13.70 -11.89 -33.47
C VAL A 32 -13.07 -12.39 -32.17
N LEU A 33 -13.20 -13.69 -31.86
CA LEU A 33 -12.58 -14.28 -30.68
C LEU A 33 -11.04 -14.21 -30.74
N ALA A 34 -10.44 -14.48 -31.90
CA ALA A 34 -9.00 -14.36 -32.09
C ALA A 34 -8.50 -12.92 -31.92
N ILE A 35 -9.23 -11.93 -32.46
CA ILE A 35 -8.89 -10.50 -32.29
C ILE A 35 -8.97 -10.11 -30.82
N LEU A 36 -9.99 -10.55 -30.09
CA LEU A 36 -10.11 -10.28 -28.65
C LEU A 36 -8.96 -10.91 -27.85
N LEU A 37 -8.57 -12.14 -28.16
CA LEU A 37 -7.44 -12.80 -27.50
C LEU A 37 -6.12 -12.08 -27.79
N VAL A 38 -5.90 -11.64 -29.03
CA VAL A 38 -4.71 -10.84 -29.40
C VAL A 38 -4.72 -9.49 -28.68
N ALA A 39 -5.86 -8.82 -28.54
CA ALA A 39 -5.96 -7.57 -27.81
C ALA A 39 -5.61 -7.73 -26.32
N ILE A 40 -6.08 -8.82 -25.68
CA ILE A 40 -5.77 -9.13 -24.27
C ILE A 40 -4.28 -9.47 -24.09
N ILE A 41 -3.68 -10.19 -25.04
CA ILE A 41 -2.26 -10.49 -25.01
C ILE A 41 -1.44 -9.20 -25.21
N LEU A 42 -1.84 -8.33 -26.14
CA LEU A 42 -1.15 -7.06 -26.39
C LEU A 42 -1.30 -6.05 -25.24
N SER A 43 -2.42 -6.04 -24.51
CA SER A 43 -2.56 -5.21 -23.30
C SER A 43 -1.69 -5.70 -22.14
N ASN A 44 -1.34 -6.98 -22.12
CA ASN A 44 -0.46 -7.60 -21.13
C ASN A 44 0.98 -7.79 -21.63
N LEU A 45 1.30 -7.33 -22.85
CA LEU A 45 2.68 -7.33 -23.31
C LEU A 45 3.43 -6.27 -22.50
N PRO A 46 4.57 -6.62 -21.85
CA PRO A 46 5.41 -5.63 -21.21
C PRO A 46 5.94 -4.71 -22.31
N GLN A 47 5.31 -3.56 -22.49
CA GLN A 47 5.97 -2.46 -23.18
C GLN A 47 7.24 -2.19 -22.39
N ALA A 48 8.38 -2.09 -23.07
CA ALA A 48 9.63 -1.75 -22.42
C ALA A 48 9.41 -0.41 -21.70
N SER A 49 9.26 -0.49 -20.38
CA SER A 49 8.99 0.67 -19.55
C SER A 49 10.17 1.61 -19.66
N THR A 50 9.88 2.85 -20.00
CA THR A 50 10.90 3.89 -20.05
C THR A 50 11.37 4.16 -18.62
N THR A 51 12.63 4.58 -18.45
CA THR A 51 13.15 5.02 -17.15
C THR A 51 12.24 6.08 -16.52
N SER A 52 11.63 6.96 -17.33
CA SER A 52 10.67 7.96 -16.86
C SER A 52 9.40 7.35 -16.25
N SER A 53 8.89 6.23 -16.79
CA SER A 53 7.74 5.52 -16.21
C SER A 53 8.09 4.97 -14.84
N LYS A 54 9.25 4.30 -14.71
CA LYS A 54 9.71 3.73 -13.43
C LYS A 54 9.87 4.79 -12.34
N GLN A 55 10.39 5.96 -12.73
CA GLN A 55 10.52 7.10 -11.81
C GLN A 55 9.16 7.68 -11.40
N ALA A 56 8.18 7.71 -12.31
CA ALA A 56 6.82 8.14 -11.99
C ALA A 56 6.15 7.13 -11.04
N ASP A 57 6.27 5.84 -11.31
CA ASP A 57 5.72 4.77 -10.47
C ASP A 57 6.32 4.81 -9.06
N MET A 58 7.65 4.98 -8.94
CA MET A 58 8.34 5.14 -7.67
C MET A 58 7.83 6.37 -6.89
N LYS A 59 7.64 7.52 -7.56
CA LYS A 59 7.07 8.72 -6.92
C LYS A 59 5.65 8.50 -6.44
N THR A 60 4.81 7.86 -7.26
CA THR A 60 3.42 7.56 -6.90
C THR A 60 3.36 6.61 -5.70
N MET A 61 4.17 5.54 -5.71
CA MET A 61 4.30 4.62 -4.58
C MET A 61 4.70 5.38 -3.31
N MET A 62 5.79 6.17 -3.37
CA MET A 62 6.27 6.90 -2.20
C MET A 62 5.26 7.95 -1.70
N SER A 63 4.52 8.58 -2.61
CA SER A 63 3.43 9.50 -2.24
C SER A 63 2.29 8.77 -1.53
N GLN A 64 1.93 7.56 -1.99
CA GLN A 64 0.90 6.74 -1.36
C GLN A 64 1.34 6.29 0.03
N VAL A 65 2.54 5.72 0.15
CA VAL A 65 3.11 5.30 1.44
C VAL A 65 3.16 6.47 2.42
N HIS A 66 3.59 7.65 1.97
CA HIS A 66 3.59 8.83 2.83
C HIS A 66 2.18 9.17 3.30
N PHE A 67 1.20 9.21 2.40
CA PHE A 67 -0.20 9.47 2.73
C PHE A 67 -0.74 8.46 3.74
N ASP A 68 -0.46 7.18 3.54
CA ASP A 68 -0.92 6.09 4.41
C ASP A 68 -0.34 6.18 5.83
N LEU A 69 0.82 6.81 6.00
CA LEU A 69 1.47 7.02 7.29
C LEU A 69 1.10 8.34 7.96
N LEU A 70 0.52 9.31 7.24
CA LEU A 70 0.24 10.66 7.77
C LEU A 70 -0.68 10.61 8.99
N GLY A 71 -1.74 9.80 8.93
CA GLY A 71 -2.70 9.67 10.04
C GLY A 71 -2.03 9.17 11.31
N CYS A 72 -1.24 8.09 11.22
CA CYS A 72 -0.52 7.57 12.36
C CYS A 72 0.58 8.51 12.85
N ASN A 73 1.27 9.21 11.94
CA ASN A 73 2.26 10.21 12.31
C ASN A 73 1.67 11.38 13.09
N GLN A 74 0.50 11.86 12.66
CA GLN A 74 -0.23 12.91 13.40
C GLN A 74 -0.72 12.40 14.75
N ALA A 75 -1.22 11.16 14.83
CA ALA A 75 -1.64 10.54 16.08
C ALA A 75 -0.51 10.45 17.13
N VAL A 76 0.74 10.18 16.70
CA VAL A 76 1.90 10.19 17.62
C VAL A 76 2.19 11.60 18.12
N LEU A 77 2.11 12.62 17.25
CA LEU A 77 2.27 14.03 17.63
C LEU A 77 1.21 14.45 18.65
N ASP A 78 -0.06 14.20 18.35
CA ASP A 78 -1.21 14.54 19.18
C ASP A 78 -1.13 13.86 20.56
N ALA A 79 -0.60 12.64 20.61
CA ALA A 79 -0.36 11.95 21.88
C ALA A 79 0.66 12.67 22.77
N PHE A 80 1.75 13.20 22.19
CA PHE A 80 2.73 13.97 22.95
C PHE A 80 2.20 15.34 23.38
N ASP A 81 1.41 16.00 22.54
CA ASP A 81 0.73 17.25 22.90
C ASP A 81 -0.24 17.03 24.06
N ALA A 82 -0.98 15.92 24.04
CA ALA A 82 -1.84 15.52 25.16
C ALA A 82 -1.03 15.26 26.44
N LEU A 83 0.09 14.54 26.35
CA LEU A 83 0.97 14.30 27.50
C LEU A 83 1.51 15.61 28.08
N GLN A 84 1.97 16.52 27.21
CA GLN A 84 2.47 17.82 27.62
C GLN A 84 1.37 18.64 28.31
N ALA A 85 0.16 18.65 27.76
CA ALA A 85 -0.97 19.35 28.37
C ALA A 85 -1.33 18.80 29.76
N VAL A 86 -1.23 17.48 29.95
CA VAL A 86 -1.43 16.83 31.25
C VAL A 86 -0.32 17.20 32.24
N GLN A 87 0.95 17.12 31.84
CA GLN A 87 2.08 17.45 32.71
C GLN A 87 2.13 18.94 33.09
N ASN A 88 1.71 19.83 32.19
CA ASN A 88 1.65 21.27 32.45
C ASN A 88 0.38 21.70 33.21
N HIS A 89 -0.48 20.75 33.61
CA HIS A 89 -1.78 21.00 34.24
C HIS A 89 -2.72 21.91 33.43
N THR A 90 -2.53 21.99 32.10
CA THR A 90 -3.39 22.77 31.20
C THR A 90 -4.56 21.96 30.66
N ALA A 91 -4.46 20.63 30.69
CA ALA A 91 -5.57 19.74 30.38
C ALA A 91 -6.57 19.68 31.53
N THR A 92 -7.69 20.40 31.39
CA THR A 92 -8.77 20.43 32.40
C THR A 92 -9.62 19.16 32.43
N ASN A 93 -9.47 18.24 31.46
CA ASN A 93 -10.25 17.01 31.38
C ASN A 93 -9.46 15.82 30.82
N LEU A 94 -8.93 14.97 31.70
CA LEU A 94 -8.27 13.69 31.35
C LEU A 94 -9.16 12.78 30.49
N LYS A 95 -10.48 12.85 30.63
CA LYS A 95 -11.42 12.07 29.81
C LYS A 95 -11.42 12.51 28.35
N THR A 96 -11.23 13.80 28.09
CA THR A 96 -11.08 14.32 26.72
C THR A 96 -9.76 13.85 26.13
N ALA A 97 -8.67 13.90 26.89
CA ALA A 97 -7.37 13.38 26.46
C ALA A 97 -7.43 11.86 26.15
N ASP A 98 -8.05 11.06 27.02
CA ASP A 98 -8.25 9.62 26.79
C ASP A 98 -9.08 9.33 25.53
N THR A 99 -10.08 10.18 25.25
CA THR A 99 -10.92 10.02 24.03
C THR A 99 -10.12 10.32 22.77
N ILE A 100 -9.33 11.41 22.78
CA ILE A 100 -8.45 11.79 21.67
C ILE A 100 -7.43 10.68 21.43
N LEU A 101 -6.71 10.26 22.48
CA LEU A 101 -5.71 9.20 22.41
C LEU A 101 -6.29 7.85 21.91
N SER A 102 -7.52 7.52 22.28
CA SER A 102 -8.17 6.29 21.78
C SER A 102 -8.55 6.40 20.30
N GLN A 103 -8.92 7.58 19.81
CA GLN A 103 -9.21 7.81 18.39
C GLN A 103 -7.90 7.81 17.58
N ASP A 104 -6.85 8.39 18.13
CA ASP A 104 -5.52 8.45 17.55
C ASP A 104 -4.87 7.08 17.48
N LEU A 105 -5.08 6.24 18.50
CA LEU A 105 -4.62 4.85 18.47
C LEU A 105 -5.19 4.08 17.27
N ALA A 106 -6.45 4.33 16.90
CA ALA A 106 -7.06 3.68 15.75
C ALA A 106 -6.33 4.02 14.44
N GLN A 107 -5.73 5.22 14.33
CA GLN A 107 -4.95 5.65 13.17
C GLN A 107 -3.65 4.87 12.97
N CYS A 108 -3.15 4.20 14.01
CA CYS A 108 -1.90 3.42 13.97
C CYS A 108 -2.14 1.90 14.01
N THR A 109 -3.34 1.42 13.68
CA THR A 109 -3.69 -0.01 13.75
C THR A 109 -4.39 -0.49 12.48
N ILE A 110 -4.58 -1.80 12.36
CA ILE A 110 -5.25 -2.46 11.22
C ILE A 110 -6.72 -2.07 11.01
N VAL A 111 -7.29 -1.23 11.87
CA VAL A 111 -8.65 -0.72 11.65
C VAL A 111 -8.65 0.52 10.76
N ASN A 112 -7.49 1.20 10.62
CA ASN A 112 -7.31 2.29 9.68
C ASN A 112 -7.12 1.71 8.27
N SER A 113 -7.94 2.19 7.33
CA SER A 113 -7.94 1.71 5.94
C SER A 113 -6.64 2.04 5.21
N ASP A 114 -5.99 3.16 5.54
CA ASP A 114 -4.79 3.62 4.87
C ASP A 114 -3.59 2.75 5.26
N LEU A 115 -3.47 2.39 6.55
CA LEU A 115 -2.49 1.41 7.01
C LEU A 115 -2.74 0.01 6.43
N ASN A 116 -4.00 -0.38 6.23
CA ASN A 116 -4.32 -1.63 5.54
C ASN A 116 -3.92 -1.56 4.07
N ASN A 117 -4.15 -0.42 3.39
CA ASN A 117 -3.68 -0.24 2.02
C ASN A 117 -2.17 -0.40 1.93
N LEU A 118 -1.41 0.11 2.91
CA LEU A 118 0.03 -0.08 2.99
C LEU A 118 0.41 -1.56 3.22
N ALA A 119 -0.31 -2.27 4.10
CA ALA A 119 -0.07 -3.69 4.37
C ALA A 119 -0.35 -4.59 3.15
N ASP A 120 -1.41 -4.26 2.42
CA ASP A 120 -1.86 -4.98 1.22
C ASP A 120 -1.20 -4.46 -0.06
N TYR A 121 -0.31 -3.46 0.04
CA TYR A 121 0.35 -2.88 -1.13
C TYR A 121 1.25 -3.91 -1.78
N VAL A 122 0.89 -4.30 -3.01
CA VAL A 122 1.72 -5.15 -3.85
C VAL A 122 2.36 -4.26 -4.92
N PRO A 123 3.70 -4.10 -4.93
CA PRO A 123 4.40 -3.41 -6.01
C PRO A 123 4.00 -4.03 -7.36
N THR A 124 3.72 -3.20 -8.36
CA THR A 124 3.35 -3.67 -9.70
C THR A 124 4.41 -3.31 -10.74
N GLY A 125 4.42 -4.03 -11.86
CA GLY A 125 5.29 -3.72 -12.99
C GLY A 125 6.77 -3.83 -12.63
N ASP A 126 7.55 -2.78 -12.95
CA ASP A 126 8.99 -2.76 -12.68
C ASP A 126 9.36 -2.60 -11.20
N LEU A 127 8.46 -2.07 -10.37
CA LEU A 127 8.74 -1.92 -8.93
C LEU A 127 8.95 -3.27 -8.24
N ILE A 128 8.33 -4.35 -8.75
CA ILE A 128 8.56 -5.72 -8.28
C ILE A 128 10.05 -6.09 -8.38
N ARG A 129 10.73 -5.61 -9.43
CA ARG A 129 12.13 -5.95 -9.67
C ARG A 129 13.11 -5.14 -8.82
N LEU A 130 12.64 -4.06 -8.19
CA LEU A 130 13.46 -3.17 -7.35
C LEU A 130 13.46 -3.60 -5.88
N ASP A 131 12.86 -4.75 -5.55
CA ASP A 131 12.84 -5.34 -4.20
C ASP A 131 12.44 -4.34 -3.10
N VAL A 132 11.39 -3.56 -3.35
CA VAL A 132 10.91 -2.50 -2.43
C VAL A 132 10.03 -3.05 -1.30
N GLN A 133 9.64 -4.33 -1.34
CA GLN A 133 8.75 -4.93 -0.34
C GLN A 133 9.28 -4.84 1.10
N PRO A 134 10.58 -5.07 1.38
CA PRO A 134 11.13 -4.88 2.72
C PRO A 134 10.91 -3.44 3.25
N ALA A 135 11.02 -2.42 2.38
CA ALA A 135 10.77 -1.04 2.79
C ALA A 135 9.32 -0.82 3.22
N LEU A 136 8.37 -1.38 2.47
CA LEU A 136 6.94 -1.30 2.80
C LEU A 136 6.64 -1.97 4.14
N ASN A 137 7.25 -3.13 4.39
CA ASN A 137 7.13 -3.82 5.67
C ASN A 137 7.70 -3.00 6.83
N ASP A 138 8.85 -2.34 6.62
CA ASP A 138 9.46 -1.49 7.64
C ASP A 138 8.65 -0.21 7.89
N TYR A 139 8.09 0.43 6.85
CA TYR A 139 7.14 1.54 7.01
C TYR A 139 5.88 1.10 7.75
N TYR A 140 5.34 -0.07 7.43
CA TYR A 140 4.22 -0.65 8.14
C TYR A 140 4.58 -0.88 9.62
N ASN A 141 5.72 -1.52 9.90
CA ASN A 141 6.20 -1.81 11.26
C ASN A 141 6.41 -0.55 12.09
N TRP A 142 6.87 0.54 11.47
CA TRP A 142 6.98 1.85 12.10
C TRP A 142 5.63 2.29 12.67
N ALA A 143 4.55 2.17 11.89
CA ALA A 143 3.21 2.55 12.30
C ALA A 143 2.57 1.50 13.24
N PHE A 144 2.45 0.26 12.76
CA PHE A 144 1.95 -0.88 13.52
C PHE A 144 2.96 -2.04 13.50
N PRO A 145 3.43 -2.51 14.66
CA PRO A 145 2.87 -2.27 16.00
C PRO A 145 3.54 -1.11 16.77
N ASN A 146 4.57 -0.46 16.23
CA ASN A 146 5.45 0.36 17.06
C ASN A 146 4.85 1.72 17.49
N ALA A 147 4.34 2.54 16.56
CA ALA A 147 3.70 3.80 16.91
C ALA A 147 2.43 3.60 17.75
N SER A 148 1.64 2.56 17.44
CA SER A 148 0.50 2.15 18.27
C SER A 148 0.90 1.89 19.73
N ALA A 149 2.00 1.17 19.95
CA ALA A 149 2.52 0.93 21.29
C ALA A 149 2.98 2.21 21.98
N VAL A 150 3.60 3.15 21.26
CA VAL A 150 3.97 4.47 21.79
C VAL A 150 2.74 5.22 22.30
N ILE A 151 1.69 5.35 21.49
CA ILE A 151 0.44 6.04 21.87
C ILE A 151 -0.19 5.35 23.09
N SER A 152 -0.20 4.02 23.13
CA SER A 152 -0.69 3.27 24.30
C SER A 152 0.12 3.58 25.57
N TYR A 153 1.45 3.60 25.49
CA TYR A 153 2.29 3.91 26.65
C TYR A 153 2.19 5.37 27.08
N ILE A 154 1.97 6.29 26.15
CA ILE A 154 1.67 7.69 26.46
C ILE A 154 0.33 7.78 27.20
N THR A 155 -0.69 7.05 26.75
CA THR A 155 -2.00 6.99 27.41
C THR A 155 -1.90 6.46 28.84
N ASP A 156 -1.01 5.49 29.09
CA ASP A 156 -0.76 5.03 30.46
C ASP A 156 0.05 6.05 31.27
N LEU A 157 0.97 6.77 30.63
CA LEU A 157 1.78 7.81 31.26
C LEU A 157 0.96 9.06 31.63
N THR A 158 -0.11 9.41 30.90
CA THR A 158 -1.02 10.51 31.29
C THR A 158 -1.76 10.19 32.58
N LYS A 159 -2.04 8.91 32.86
CA LYS A 159 -2.70 8.44 34.10
C LYS A 159 -1.75 8.31 35.27
N SER A 160 -0.45 8.17 35.00
CA SER A 160 0.60 8.11 36.03
C SER A 160 1.81 8.92 35.57
N PRO A 161 1.71 10.27 35.60
CA PRO A 161 2.78 11.15 35.18
C PRO A 161 4.05 10.81 35.97
N HIS A 162 5.20 10.79 35.30
CA HIS A 162 6.52 10.42 35.86
C HIS A 162 6.76 8.93 36.13
N ASN A 163 5.90 8.01 35.67
CA ASN A 163 6.21 6.59 35.79
C ASN A 163 7.41 6.22 34.87
N PRO A 164 8.58 5.85 35.44
CA PRO A 164 9.81 5.64 34.67
C PRO A 164 9.72 4.42 33.74
N LEU A 165 8.82 3.47 34.04
CA LEU A 165 8.61 2.29 33.21
C LEU A 165 7.99 2.65 31.85
N TYR A 166 6.98 3.53 31.83
CA TYR A 166 6.37 3.96 30.56
C TYR A 166 7.30 4.87 29.77
N VAL A 167 8.06 5.76 30.44
CA VAL A 167 9.11 6.57 29.81
C VAL A 167 10.15 5.68 29.11
N SER A 168 10.65 4.65 29.79
CA SER A 168 11.62 3.71 29.21
C SER A 168 11.04 2.96 28.01
N LYS A 169 9.79 2.48 28.11
CA LYS A 169 9.10 1.79 27.00
C LYS A 169 8.89 2.70 25.79
N ILE A 170 8.51 3.97 25.98
CA ILE A 170 8.36 4.95 24.91
C ILE A 170 9.71 5.17 24.21
N LYS A 171 10.79 5.43 24.97
CA LYS A 171 12.13 5.62 24.40
C LYS A 171 12.60 4.41 23.61
N SER A 172 12.41 3.21 24.15
CA SER A 172 12.76 1.95 23.48
C SER A 172 11.99 1.76 22.17
N ARG A 173 10.67 2.03 22.16
CA ARG A 173 9.88 1.93 20.93
C ARG A 173 10.30 2.95 19.87
N PHE A 174 10.62 4.18 20.27
CA PHE A 174 11.15 5.17 19.32
C PHE A 174 12.47 4.76 18.69
N GLN A 175 13.33 4.04 19.41
CA GLN A 175 14.57 3.52 18.82
C GLN A 175 14.28 2.48 17.73
N ILE A 176 13.30 1.61 17.96
CA ILE A 176 12.84 0.64 16.96
C ILE A 176 12.22 1.37 15.76
N MET A 177 11.32 2.31 15.99
CA MET A 177 10.73 3.14 14.92
C MET A 177 11.81 3.86 14.10
N ALA A 178 12.81 4.47 14.74
CA ALA A 178 13.90 5.12 14.04
C ALA A 178 14.74 4.14 13.21
N TYR A 179 14.90 2.90 13.69
CA TYR A 179 15.55 1.83 12.93
C TYR A 179 14.72 1.44 11.71
N ASP A 180 13.43 1.16 11.87
CA ASP A 180 12.52 0.77 10.79
C ASP A 180 12.48 1.85 9.70
N LEU A 181 12.30 3.12 10.09
CA LEU A 181 12.27 4.25 9.14
C LEU A 181 13.59 4.40 8.37
N LYS A 182 14.73 4.19 9.04
CA LYS A 182 16.04 4.26 8.41
C LYS A 182 16.25 3.09 7.45
N ALA A 183 15.86 1.87 7.84
CA ALA A 183 15.94 0.68 7.01
C ALA A 183 15.09 0.85 5.74
N ALA A 184 13.83 1.28 5.89
CA ALA A 184 12.93 1.56 4.77
C ALA A 184 13.52 2.60 3.80
N ASN A 185 13.95 3.76 4.32
CA ASN A 185 14.55 4.81 3.50
C ASN A 185 15.84 4.35 2.79
N SER A 186 16.60 3.44 3.40
CA SER A 186 17.81 2.88 2.77
C SER A 186 17.48 1.96 1.60
N VAL A 187 16.45 1.12 1.71
CA VAL A 187 15.98 0.26 0.62
C VAL A 187 15.45 1.11 -0.54
N ILE A 188 14.63 2.12 -0.24
CA ILE A 188 14.12 3.06 -1.25
C ILE A 188 15.26 3.81 -1.95
N ALA A 189 16.28 4.28 -1.21
CA ALA A 189 17.42 4.96 -1.81
C ALA A 189 18.17 4.05 -2.81
N THR A 190 18.36 2.77 -2.48
CA THR A 190 18.94 1.78 -3.39
C THR A 190 18.09 1.63 -4.66
N ALA A 191 16.77 1.44 -4.50
CA ALA A 191 15.85 1.32 -5.63
C ALA A 191 15.84 2.58 -6.51
N CYS A 192 15.87 3.78 -5.92
CA CYS A 192 15.99 5.04 -6.66
C CYS A 192 17.28 5.10 -7.49
N ASN A 193 18.41 4.67 -6.93
CA ASN A 193 19.69 4.67 -7.64
C ASN A 193 19.67 3.73 -8.85
N GLU A 194 19.03 2.55 -8.75
CA GLU A 194 18.89 1.59 -9.86
C GLU A 194 18.11 2.15 -11.04
N ILE A 195 17.16 3.06 -10.80
CA ILE A 195 16.37 3.74 -11.84
C ILE A 195 16.89 5.15 -12.17
N HIS A 196 18.13 5.46 -11.77
CA HIS A 196 18.80 6.74 -12.00
C HIS A 196 18.00 7.95 -11.51
N MET A 197 17.37 7.80 -10.35
CA MET A 197 16.58 8.82 -9.68
C MET A 197 17.28 9.30 -8.41
N ALA A 198 17.10 10.58 -8.05
CA ALA A 198 17.52 11.07 -6.75
C ALA A 198 16.76 10.32 -5.63
N PRO A 199 17.44 9.94 -4.52
CA PRO A 199 16.80 9.26 -3.40
C PRO A 199 15.59 10.04 -2.85
N ILE A 200 14.48 9.34 -2.70
CA ILE A 200 13.30 9.82 -1.96
C ILE A 200 13.37 9.24 -0.56
N SER A 201 13.00 10.03 0.45
CA SER A 201 12.88 9.54 1.83
C SER A 201 11.65 10.12 2.48
N ILE A 202 11.07 9.35 3.40
CA ILE A 202 9.99 9.82 4.27
C ILE A 202 10.63 10.22 5.60
N SER A 203 10.21 11.39 6.10
CA SER A 203 10.50 11.85 7.45
C SER A 203 9.24 11.74 8.28
N LEU A 204 9.32 11.09 9.42
CA LEU A 204 8.23 10.93 10.37
C LEU A 204 8.70 11.38 11.76
N PHE A 205 7.75 11.60 12.66
CA PHE A 205 8.01 12.00 14.03
C PHE A 205 8.95 11.04 14.73
N SER A 206 9.91 11.59 15.45
CA SER A 206 10.99 10.86 16.09
C SER A 206 11.23 11.35 17.51
N LEU A 207 12.06 10.61 18.27
CA LEU A 207 12.41 11.00 19.63
C LEU A 207 13.10 12.37 19.71
N LYS A 208 13.72 12.84 18.61
CA LYS A 208 14.39 14.15 18.56
C LYS A 208 13.40 15.32 18.53
N ASP A 209 12.17 15.04 18.12
CA ASP A 209 11.09 16.01 17.99
C ASP A 209 10.29 16.15 19.30
N VAL A 210 10.53 15.24 20.26
CA VAL A 210 9.92 15.28 21.59
C VAL A 210 10.51 16.43 22.41
N PRO A 211 9.68 17.32 22.99
CA PRO A 211 10.16 18.40 23.85
C PRO A 211 11.06 17.92 25.01
N ASN A 212 12.16 18.64 25.24
CA ASN A 212 13.07 18.36 26.35
C ASN A 212 12.32 18.36 27.69
N GLY A 213 12.57 17.36 28.53
CA GLY A 213 11.92 17.23 29.84
C GLY A 213 10.63 16.42 29.84
N LEU A 214 9.97 16.23 28.70
CA LEU A 214 8.68 15.54 28.62
C LEU A 214 8.78 14.04 28.96
N LEU A 215 9.95 13.46 28.69
CA LEU A 215 10.30 12.07 28.96
C LEU A 215 11.48 11.94 29.95
N ASN A 216 11.61 12.89 30.88
CA ASN A 216 12.63 12.85 31.93
C ASN A 216 12.08 12.30 33.25
#